data_AF-A0A412G3K3-F1
#
_entry.id   AF-A0A412G3K3-F1
#
_cell.length_a   1.000
_cell.length_b   1.000
_cell.length_c   1.000
_cell.angle_alpha   90.00
_cell.angle_beta   90.00
_cell.angle_gamma   90.00
#
_symmetry.space_group_name_H-M   'P 1'
#
loop_
_entity.id
_entity.type
_entity.pdbx_description
1 polymer ?
#
loop_
_entity_poly.entity_id
_entity_poly.type
_entity_poly.pdbx_seq_one_letter_code
_entity_poly.pdbx_strand_id
1 'polypeptide(L)'
;MKKKIILAQGLVFEEEQEKLRLEKLAQEGWLFESVAWGGLGWRLVRGEPQFRQYEFDYLPSDPAERQEYLALMEASGWHPAFRQDPIVLFWSDEKRTPIHTEASTKLESYAPLARGLSRISLVLGGLLIALLFSGLKGRGIALIFLIGLIGFTMTTMCASAYRIRMQLLKRQASLQEKLEDRLRKQIITRTAFAHLLLLLSGLYLLMIAYARKPMPVGLWLLIALQVSAGLGLKLICWKQMKELG
;
A
#
# COMPACT_ATOMS: atom_id res chain seq x y z
N MET A 1 20.55 3.50 -24.07
CA MET A 1 19.13 3.07 -24.08
C MET A 1 18.26 4.12 -23.40
N LYS A 2 17.10 4.48 -23.98
CA LYS A 2 16.20 5.50 -23.41
C LYS A 2 15.41 4.90 -22.24
N LYS A 3 15.33 5.61 -21.11
CA LYS A 3 14.59 5.20 -19.91
C LYS A 3 13.52 6.23 -19.57
N LYS A 4 12.41 5.79 -18.96
CA LYS A 4 11.41 6.68 -18.36
C LYS A 4 10.89 6.08 -17.06
N ILE A 5 10.41 6.92 -16.15
CA ILE A 5 9.74 6.51 -14.92
C ILE A 5 8.29 6.93 -15.02
N ILE A 6 7.37 6.03 -14.67
CA ILE A 6 5.95 6.34 -14.53
C ILE A 6 5.51 6.11 -13.08
N LEU A 7 4.54 6.89 -12.62
CA LEU A 7 3.92 6.66 -11.31
C LEU A 7 3.03 5.43 -11.37
N ALA A 8 3.14 4.59 -10.34
CA ALA A 8 2.22 3.48 -10.11
C ALA A 8 0.86 4.03 -9.66
N GLN A 9 -0.22 3.42 -10.11
CA GLN A 9 -1.59 3.78 -9.72
C GLN A 9 -2.00 3.14 -8.38
N GLY A 10 -1.20 2.16 -7.91
CA GLY A 10 -1.31 1.56 -6.59
C GLY A 10 -1.80 0.11 -6.64
N LEU A 11 -0.93 -0.81 -6.22
CA LEU A 11 -1.17 -2.26 -6.30
C LEU A 11 -2.35 -2.74 -5.45
N VAL A 12 -2.65 -2.08 -4.33
CA VAL A 12 -3.65 -2.58 -3.37
C VAL A 12 -5.09 -2.53 -3.93
N PHE A 13 -5.38 -1.57 -4.80
CA PHE A 13 -6.75 -1.37 -5.32
C PHE A 13 -6.85 -1.42 -6.84
N GLU A 14 -5.79 -1.06 -7.56
CA GLU A 14 -5.81 -0.95 -9.02
C GLU A 14 -4.84 -1.95 -9.69
N GLU A 15 -4.54 -3.09 -9.04
CA GLU A 15 -3.67 -4.17 -9.55
C GLU A 15 -3.96 -4.53 -11.02
N GLU A 16 -5.24 -4.76 -11.36
CA GLU A 16 -5.67 -5.12 -12.71
C GLU A 16 -5.43 -4.01 -13.75
N GLN A 17 -5.73 -2.76 -13.38
CA GLN A 17 -5.50 -1.61 -14.26
C GLN A 17 -4.00 -1.37 -14.46
N GLU A 18 -3.21 -1.60 -13.42
CA GLU A 18 -1.76 -1.48 -13.48
C GLU A 18 -1.15 -2.52 -14.45
N LYS A 19 -1.58 -3.78 -14.36
CA LYS A 19 -1.18 -4.85 -15.28
C LYS A 19 -1.47 -4.44 -16.73
N LEU A 20 -2.73 -4.14 -17.04
CA LEU A 20 -3.15 -3.73 -18.39
C LEU A 20 -2.38 -2.52 -18.93
N ARG A 21 -2.05 -1.56 -18.04
CA ARG A 21 -1.23 -0.40 -18.41
C ARG A 21 0.19 -0.80 -18.79
N LEU A 22 0.81 -1.71 -18.04
CA LEU A 22 2.14 -2.22 -18.36
C LEU A 22 2.15 -3.05 -19.65
N GLU A 23 1.10 -3.84 -19.90
CA GLU A 23 0.94 -4.59 -21.16
C GLU A 23 0.86 -3.65 -22.36
N LYS A 24 0.02 -2.60 -22.27
CA LYS A 24 -0.09 -1.57 -23.31
C LYS A 24 1.25 -0.87 -23.56
N LEU A 25 1.98 -0.55 -22.50
CA LEU A 25 3.29 0.07 -22.62
C LEU A 25 4.31 -0.86 -23.31
N ALA A 26 4.28 -2.15 -23.02
CA ALA A 26 5.14 -3.12 -23.69
C ALA A 26 4.84 -3.20 -25.19
N GLN A 27 3.56 -3.15 -25.58
CA GLN A 27 3.13 -3.08 -26.99
C GLN A 27 3.60 -1.80 -27.69
N GLU A 28 3.85 -0.72 -26.94
CA GLU A 28 4.44 0.53 -27.45
C GLU A 28 5.99 0.52 -27.44
N GLY A 29 6.62 -0.59 -27.02
CA GLY A 29 8.08 -0.74 -26.88
C GLY A 29 8.65 -0.17 -25.58
N TRP A 30 7.82 0.02 -24.55
CA TRP A 30 8.25 0.42 -23.20
C TRP A 30 8.13 -0.76 -22.25
N LEU A 31 9.26 -1.44 -22.02
CA LEU A 31 9.30 -2.66 -21.21
C LEU A 31 9.58 -2.32 -19.75
N PHE A 32 8.97 -3.07 -18.84
CA PHE A 32 9.27 -2.97 -17.42
C PHE A 32 10.73 -3.37 -17.16
N GLU A 33 11.47 -2.53 -16.43
CA GLU A 33 12.86 -2.81 -16.02
C GLU A 33 12.94 -3.06 -14.51
N SER A 34 12.39 -2.15 -13.71
CA SER A 34 12.47 -2.27 -12.25
C SER A 34 11.46 -1.39 -11.55
N VAL A 35 11.33 -1.58 -10.25
CA VAL A 35 10.59 -0.66 -9.39
C VAL A 35 11.41 0.62 -9.14
N ALA A 36 10.71 1.74 -9.03
CA ALA A 36 11.23 3.04 -8.65
C ALA A 36 10.63 3.49 -7.30
N TRP A 37 11.42 4.23 -6.52
CA TRP A 37 11.00 4.86 -5.27
C TRP A 37 10.28 3.91 -4.29
N GLY A 38 10.78 2.68 -4.15
CA GLY A 38 10.26 1.71 -3.18
C GLY A 38 8.81 1.27 -3.44
N GLY A 39 8.34 1.30 -4.69
CA GLY A 39 6.99 0.85 -5.07
C GLY A 39 6.06 1.95 -5.57
N LEU A 40 6.50 3.21 -5.58
CA LEU A 40 5.69 4.36 -6.02
C LEU A 40 5.74 4.58 -7.54
N GLY A 41 6.63 3.89 -8.25
CA GLY A 41 6.71 3.99 -9.70
C GLY A 41 7.41 2.82 -10.36
N TRP A 42 7.33 2.80 -11.68
CA TRP A 42 7.96 1.80 -12.53
C TRP A 42 8.99 2.46 -13.42
N ARG A 43 10.19 1.89 -13.44
CA ARG A 43 11.23 2.22 -14.39
C ARG A 43 11.03 1.37 -15.64
N LEU A 44 10.98 2.04 -16.79
CA LEU A 44 10.76 1.44 -18.09
C LEU A 44 11.95 1.71 -18.99
N VAL A 45 12.29 0.72 -19.82
CA VAL A 45 13.35 0.82 -20.83
C VAL A 45 12.73 0.72 -22.23
N ARG A 46 13.27 1.50 -23.17
CA ARG A 46 12.88 1.42 -24.58
C ARG A 46 13.45 0.14 -25.19
N GLY A 47 12.59 -0.70 -25.73
CA GLY A 47 12.91 -1.87 -26.54
C GLY A 47 11.97 -1.96 -27.75
N GLU A 48 11.94 -3.13 -28.39
CA GLU A 48 11.00 -3.40 -29.47
C GLU A 48 9.56 -3.51 -28.94
N PRO A 49 8.57 -2.97 -29.68
CA PRO A 49 7.15 -3.28 -29.48
C PRO A 49 6.91 -4.78 -29.42
N GLN A 50 6.41 -5.28 -28.29
CA GLN A 50 6.13 -6.70 -28.13
C GLN A 50 4.96 -6.93 -27.18
N PHE A 51 4.29 -8.07 -27.35
CA PHE A 51 3.33 -8.52 -26.37
C PHE A 51 4.06 -8.95 -25.09
N ARG A 52 3.55 -8.47 -23.96
CA ARG A 52 3.88 -8.96 -22.63
C ARG A 52 2.59 -8.98 -21.84
N GLN A 53 2.18 -10.14 -21.36
CA GLN A 53 1.19 -10.23 -20.30
C GLN A 53 1.90 -10.06 -18.97
N TYR A 54 1.36 -9.27 -18.05
CA TYR A 54 1.93 -9.09 -16.72
C TYR A 54 0.99 -9.63 -15.66
N GLU A 55 1.52 -10.25 -14.60
CA GLU A 55 0.74 -10.71 -13.46
C GLU A 55 1.47 -10.47 -12.14
N PHE A 56 0.77 -9.94 -11.14
CA PHE A 56 1.31 -9.82 -9.78
C PHE A 56 0.98 -11.09 -9.00
N ASP A 57 1.97 -11.63 -8.33
CA ASP A 57 1.76 -12.72 -7.39
C ASP A 57 2.55 -12.56 -6.08
N TYR A 58 2.23 -13.41 -5.12
CA TYR A 58 2.66 -13.31 -3.73
C TYR A 58 3.30 -14.62 -3.30
N LEU A 59 4.60 -14.57 -3.07
CA LEU A 59 5.39 -15.73 -2.73
C LEU A 59 5.06 -16.26 -1.34
N PRO A 60 5.12 -17.59 -1.16
CA PRO A 60 5.10 -18.22 0.15
C PRO A 60 6.15 -17.64 1.10
N SER A 61 5.79 -17.64 2.39
CA SER A 61 6.70 -17.17 3.44
C SER A 61 7.86 -18.12 3.65
N ASP A 62 7.63 -19.43 3.49
CA ASP A 62 8.66 -20.45 3.57
C ASP A 62 9.61 -20.37 2.36
N PRO A 63 10.95 -20.34 2.57
CA PRO A 63 11.92 -20.26 1.47
C PRO A 63 11.92 -21.46 0.52
N ALA A 64 11.64 -22.68 1.02
CA ALA A 64 11.65 -23.88 0.19
C ALA A 64 10.41 -23.91 -0.71
N GLU A 65 9.22 -23.67 -0.14
CA GLU A 65 7.97 -23.52 -0.90
C GLU A 65 8.08 -22.40 -1.94
N ARG A 66 8.76 -21.29 -1.59
CA ARG A 66 9.00 -20.18 -2.51
C ARG A 66 9.83 -20.59 -3.72
N GLN A 67 10.89 -21.37 -3.52
CA GLN A 67 11.75 -21.81 -4.61
C GLN A 67 11.00 -22.76 -5.55
N GLU A 68 10.23 -23.69 -4.99
CA GLU A 68 9.38 -24.59 -5.75
C GLU A 68 8.31 -23.83 -6.55
N TYR A 69 7.66 -22.85 -5.93
CA TYR A 69 6.68 -22.00 -6.59
C TYR A 69 7.28 -21.20 -7.76
N LEU A 70 8.47 -20.61 -7.58
CA LEU A 70 9.15 -19.89 -8.66
C LEU A 70 9.53 -20.82 -9.82
N ALA A 71 9.98 -22.04 -9.52
CA ALA A 71 10.28 -23.04 -10.54
C ALA A 71 9.01 -23.48 -11.29
N LEU A 72 7.88 -23.64 -10.59
CA LEU A 72 6.58 -23.94 -11.20
C LEU A 72 6.13 -22.82 -12.14
N MET A 73 6.28 -21.55 -11.73
CA MET A 73 5.94 -20.39 -12.56
C MET A 73 6.79 -20.35 -13.83
N GLU A 74 8.12 -20.51 -13.69
CA GLU A 74 9.05 -20.51 -14.82
C GLU A 74 8.77 -21.67 -15.80
N ALA A 75 8.52 -22.88 -15.28
CA ALA A 75 8.11 -24.04 -16.08
C ALA A 75 6.76 -23.82 -16.79
N SER A 76 5.89 -23.02 -16.19
CA SER A 76 4.62 -22.56 -16.75
C SER A 76 4.78 -21.31 -17.63
N GLY A 77 6.01 -20.97 -18.03
CA GLY A 77 6.43 -19.83 -18.87
C GLY A 77 6.05 -18.45 -18.36
N TRP A 78 5.94 -18.31 -17.03
CA TRP A 78 5.92 -17.04 -16.36
C TRP A 78 7.32 -16.71 -15.86
N HIS A 79 7.86 -15.60 -16.33
CA HIS A 79 9.21 -15.14 -15.99
C HIS A 79 9.17 -13.98 -15.00
N PRO A 80 10.03 -13.93 -13.98
CA PRO A 80 10.05 -12.82 -13.03
C PRO A 80 10.56 -11.54 -13.70
N ALA A 81 9.73 -10.49 -13.72
CA ALA A 81 10.12 -9.12 -14.08
C ALA A 81 10.69 -8.37 -12.88
N PHE A 82 10.12 -8.58 -11.69
CA PHE A 82 10.57 -7.96 -10.45
C PHE A 82 10.22 -8.81 -9.26
N ARG A 83 11.08 -8.77 -8.24
CA ARG A 83 10.87 -9.44 -6.97
C ARG A 83 11.19 -8.50 -5.80
N GLN A 84 10.20 -8.29 -4.94
CA GLN A 84 10.34 -7.68 -3.62
C GLN A 84 9.47 -8.46 -2.65
N ASP A 85 10.10 -9.41 -1.96
CA ASP A 85 9.40 -10.38 -1.13
C ASP A 85 8.38 -9.69 -0.19
N PRO A 86 7.12 -10.19 -0.15
CA PRO A 86 6.61 -11.36 -0.86
C PRO A 86 6.06 -11.09 -2.28
N ILE A 87 6.11 -9.87 -2.80
CA ILE A 87 5.48 -9.51 -4.08
C ILE A 87 6.42 -9.80 -5.26
N VAL A 88 5.91 -10.47 -6.30
CA VAL A 88 6.59 -10.68 -7.57
C VAL A 88 5.70 -10.18 -8.70
N LEU A 89 6.31 -9.50 -9.67
CA LEU A 89 5.70 -9.23 -10.96
C LEU A 89 6.26 -10.25 -11.94
N PHE A 90 5.39 -11.07 -12.51
CA PHE A 90 5.71 -11.98 -13.59
C PHE A 90 5.33 -11.38 -14.95
N TRP A 91 5.96 -11.88 -16.00
CA TRP A 91 5.58 -11.61 -17.37
C TRP A 91 5.57 -12.89 -18.21
N SER A 92 4.76 -12.90 -19.26
CA SER A 92 4.72 -13.96 -20.28
C SER A 92 4.65 -13.32 -21.67
N ASP A 93 5.26 -13.96 -22.66
CA ASP A 93 5.19 -13.59 -24.09
C ASP A 93 3.95 -14.16 -24.80
N GLU A 94 3.21 -15.02 -24.13
CA GLU A 94 1.95 -15.59 -24.58
C GLU A 94 0.81 -15.29 -23.59
N LYS A 95 -0.43 -15.34 -24.08
CA LYS A 95 -1.60 -15.21 -23.22
C LYS A 95 -1.81 -16.49 -22.41
N ARG A 96 -1.61 -16.41 -21.11
CA ARG A 96 -1.71 -17.51 -20.15
C ARG A 96 -2.73 -17.18 -19.06
N THR A 97 -3.39 -18.22 -18.55
CA THR A 97 -4.27 -18.08 -17.38
C THR A 97 -3.39 -17.96 -16.13
N PRO A 98 -3.57 -16.91 -15.30
CA PRO A 98 -2.87 -16.81 -14.03
C PRO A 98 -3.15 -18.01 -13.12
N ILE A 99 -2.16 -18.45 -12.34
CA ILE A 99 -2.33 -19.57 -11.40
C ILE A 99 -3.32 -19.20 -10.27
N HIS A 100 -3.32 -17.93 -9.84
CA HIS A 100 -4.19 -17.42 -8.79
C HIS A 100 -5.20 -16.41 -9.34
N THR A 101 -6.30 -16.92 -9.90
CA THR A 101 -7.42 -16.10 -10.38
C THR A 101 -8.54 -15.94 -9.37
N GLU A 102 -8.65 -16.85 -8.40
CA GLU A 102 -9.74 -16.85 -7.43
C GLU A 102 -9.52 -15.87 -6.27
N ALA A 103 -10.62 -15.25 -5.82
CA ALA A 103 -10.60 -14.30 -4.70
C ALA A 103 -10.15 -14.94 -3.37
N SER A 104 -10.43 -16.23 -3.19
CA SER A 104 -9.99 -17.05 -2.05
C SER A 104 -8.47 -17.12 -1.96
N THR A 105 -7.80 -17.45 -3.06
CA THR A 105 -6.34 -17.58 -3.10
C THR A 105 -5.65 -16.22 -2.98
N LYS A 106 -6.19 -15.17 -3.62
CA LYS A 106 -5.68 -13.78 -3.41
C LYS A 106 -5.81 -13.31 -1.96
N LEU A 107 -6.84 -13.76 -1.24
CA LEU A 107 -7.03 -13.41 0.17
C LEU A 107 -5.92 -13.97 1.06
N GLU A 108 -5.57 -15.24 0.85
CA GLU A 108 -4.52 -15.93 1.60
C GLU A 108 -3.17 -15.24 1.42
N SER A 109 -2.87 -14.80 0.20
CA SER A 109 -1.69 -14.02 -0.15
C SER A 109 -1.59 -12.66 0.55
N TYR A 110 -2.72 -11.94 0.74
CA TYR A 110 -2.71 -10.61 1.36
C TYR A 110 -2.68 -10.64 2.89
N ALA A 111 -3.13 -11.71 3.53
CA ALA A 111 -3.26 -11.77 4.98
C ALA A 111 -1.92 -11.62 5.75
N PRO A 112 -0.82 -12.28 5.35
CA PRO A 112 0.49 -12.07 5.97
C PRO A 112 0.99 -10.64 5.82
N LEU A 113 0.82 -10.03 4.63
CA LEU A 113 1.21 -8.65 4.34
C LEU A 113 0.51 -7.65 5.26
N ALA A 114 -0.83 -7.74 5.34
CA ALA A 114 -1.63 -6.87 6.19
C ALA A 114 -1.20 -6.98 7.67
N ARG A 115 -0.95 -8.20 8.15
CA ARG A 115 -0.46 -8.46 9.53
C ARG A 115 0.95 -7.92 9.77
N GLY A 116 1.86 -8.06 8.79
CA GLY A 116 3.22 -7.53 8.86
C GLY A 116 3.23 -6.00 8.98
N LEU A 117 2.54 -5.31 8.07
CA LEU A 117 2.43 -3.85 8.08
C LEU A 117 1.77 -3.34 9.37
N SER A 118 0.77 -4.05 9.88
CA SER A 118 0.13 -3.72 11.16
C SER A 118 1.10 -3.79 12.34
N ARG A 119 1.94 -4.85 12.39
CA ARG A 119 2.95 -5.01 13.45
C ARG A 119 4.02 -3.92 13.39
N ILE A 120 4.55 -3.64 12.19
CA ILE A 120 5.52 -2.56 11.98
C ILE A 120 4.94 -1.22 12.42
N SER A 121 3.69 -0.94 12.03
CA SER A 121 2.99 0.28 12.42
C SER A 121 2.84 0.41 13.94
N LEU A 122 2.49 -0.67 14.65
CA LEU A 122 2.39 -0.66 16.12
C LEU A 122 3.74 -0.35 16.77
N VAL A 123 4.82 -0.96 16.29
CA VAL A 123 6.18 -0.71 16.78
C VAL A 123 6.58 0.74 16.53
N LEU A 124 6.41 1.26 15.31
CA LEU A 124 6.72 2.65 14.98
C LEU A 124 5.88 3.63 15.82
N GLY A 125 4.59 3.37 15.98
CA GLY A 125 3.71 4.18 16.83
C GLY A 125 4.17 4.20 18.29
N GLY A 126 4.53 3.04 18.84
CA GLY A 126 5.07 2.93 20.19
C GLY A 126 6.39 3.70 20.37
N LEU A 127 7.31 3.62 19.39
CA LEU A 127 8.56 4.36 19.40
C LEU A 127 8.34 5.88 19.32
N LEU A 128 7.38 6.34 18.51
CA LEU A 128 7.03 7.77 18.43
C LEU A 128 6.46 8.28 19.75
N ILE A 129 5.57 7.51 20.39
CA ILE A 129 5.03 7.84 21.71
C ILE A 129 6.16 7.90 22.74
N ALA A 130 7.01 6.87 22.80
CA ALA A 130 8.17 6.85 23.70
C ALA A 130 9.08 8.06 23.48
N LEU A 131 9.35 8.43 22.22
CA LEU A 131 10.18 9.58 21.88
C LEU A 131 9.55 10.91 22.35
N LEU A 132 8.23 11.08 22.23
CA LEU A 132 7.52 12.25 22.73
C LEU A 132 7.66 12.39 24.26
N PHE A 133 7.59 11.28 25.00
CA PHE A 133 7.67 11.26 26.46
C PHE A 133 9.10 11.16 27.02
N SER A 134 10.10 10.91 26.18
CA SER A 134 11.50 10.77 26.59
C SER A 134 12.13 12.04 27.16
N GLY A 135 11.53 13.21 26.91
CA GLY A 135 12.10 14.51 27.28
C GLY A 135 13.29 14.95 26.42
N LEU A 136 13.72 14.12 25.45
CA LEU A 136 14.79 14.42 24.52
C LEU A 136 14.41 15.61 23.62
N LYS A 137 15.33 16.57 23.45
CA LYS A 137 15.12 17.77 22.63
C LYS A 137 16.31 18.01 21.70
N GLY A 138 16.03 18.52 20.50
CA GLY A 138 17.07 18.91 19.53
C GLY A 138 16.59 18.76 18.10
N ARG A 139 17.29 19.41 17.16
CA ARG A 139 16.96 19.36 15.72
C ARG A 139 17.05 17.94 15.16
N GLY A 140 18.02 17.15 15.60
CA GLY A 140 18.15 15.74 15.20
C GLY A 140 16.97 14.88 15.67
N ILE A 141 16.54 15.05 16.92
CA ILE A 141 15.38 14.34 17.48
C ILE A 141 14.09 14.72 16.76
N ALA A 142 13.90 16.01 16.45
CA ALA A 142 12.77 16.48 15.66
C ALA A 142 12.75 15.86 14.24
N LEU A 143 13.90 15.74 13.59
CA LEU A 143 14.02 15.09 12.29
C LEU A 143 13.70 13.59 12.37
N ILE A 144 14.20 12.89 13.39
CA ILE A 144 13.89 11.47 13.63
C ILE A 144 12.38 11.29 13.84
N PHE A 145 11.76 12.15 14.66
CA PHE A 145 10.32 12.11 14.90
C PHE A 145 9.53 12.36 13.60
N LEU A 146 9.94 13.33 12.77
CA LEU A 146 9.30 13.62 11.50
C LEU A 146 9.37 12.44 10.52
N ILE A 147 10.56 11.86 10.34
CA ILE A 147 10.77 10.68 9.48
C ILE A 147 9.94 9.50 10.01
N GLY A 148 9.98 9.27 11.32
CA GLY A 148 9.19 8.22 11.97
C GLY A 148 7.69 8.43 11.81
N LEU A 149 7.21 9.66 11.92
CA LEU A 149 5.79 10.02 11.73
C LEU A 149 5.35 9.73 10.28
N ILE A 150 6.13 10.15 9.30
CA ILE A 150 5.86 9.85 7.88
C ILE A 150 5.82 8.33 7.67
N GLY A 151 6.82 7.60 8.15
CA GLY A 151 6.87 6.13 8.08
C GLY A 151 5.69 5.44 8.77
N PHE A 152 5.29 5.90 9.94
CA PHE A 152 4.12 5.43 10.67
C PHE A 152 2.82 5.68 9.88
N THR A 153 2.64 6.87 9.31
CA THR A 153 1.46 7.18 8.51
C THR A 153 1.38 6.38 7.22
N MET A 154 2.51 6.15 6.54
CA MET A 154 2.56 5.31 5.35
C MET A 154 2.24 3.85 5.68
N THR A 155 2.85 3.28 6.72
CA THR A 155 2.62 1.88 7.12
C THR A 155 1.20 1.63 7.62
N THR A 156 0.62 2.54 8.42
CA THR A 156 -0.80 2.47 8.83
C THR A 156 -1.75 2.54 7.65
N MET A 157 -1.48 3.46 6.70
CA MET A 157 -2.29 3.61 5.50
C MET A 157 -2.27 2.33 4.66
N CYS A 158 -1.09 1.78 4.36
CA CYS A 158 -0.96 0.52 3.64
C CYS A 158 -1.65 -0.64 4.37
N ALA A 159 -1.48 -0.78 5.69
CA ALA A 159 -2.15 -1.81 6.47
C ALA A 159 -3.68 -1.70 6.37
N SER A 160 -4.23 -0.48 6.47
CA SER A 160 -5.66 -0.25 6.33
C SER A 160 -6.18 -0.57 4.93
N ALA A 161 -5.40 -0.21 3.90
CA ALA A 161 -5.74 -0.49 2.51
C ALA A 161 -5.84 -2.00 2.25
N TYR A 162 -4.85 -2.79 2.70
CA TYR A 162 -4.90 -4.26 2.58
C TYR A 162 -6.06 -4.87 3.36
N ARG A 163 -6.36 -4.38 4.58
CA ARG A 163 -7.52 -4.87 5.35
C ARG A 163 -8.84 -4.61 4.63
N ILE A 164 -9.01 -3.42 4.06
CA ILE A 164 -10.20 -3.07 3.27
C ILE A 164 -10.27 -4.00 2.04
N ARG A 165 -9.18 -4.12 1.28
CA ARG A 165 -9.11 -4.99 0.10
C ARG A 165 -9.47 -6.43 0.43
N MET A 166 -8.94 -6.98 1.52
CA MET A 166 -9.24 -8.33 1.98
C MET A 166 -10.73 -8.49 2.34
N GLN A 167 -11.32 -7.54 3.07
CA GLN A 167 -12.74 -7.59 3.41
C GLN A 167 -13.63 -7.54 2.15
N LEU A 168 -13.26 -6.71 1.17
CA LEU A 168 -13.95 -6.66 -0.13
C LEU A 168 -13.84 -7.98 -0.90
N LEU A 169 -12.68 -8.62 -0.89
CA LEU A 169 -12.48 -9.93 -1.52
C LEU A 169 -13.25 -11.05 -0.82
N LYS A 170 -13.29 -11.07 0.52
CA LYS A 170 -14.13 -12.01 1.29
C LYS A 170 -15.59 -11.92 0.87
N ARG A 171 -16.10 -10.69 0.76
CA ARG A 171 -17.47 -10.45 0.32
C ARG A 171 -17.70 -10.92 -1.12
N GLN A 172 -16.78 -10.59 -2.03
CA GLN A 172 -16.89 -11.04 -3.43
C GLN A 172 -16.91 -12.57 -3.51
N ALA A 173 -16.14 -13.26 -2.67
CA ALA A 173 -16.17 -14.72 -2.57
C ALA A 173 -17.49 -15.24 -1.97
N SER A 174 -18.04 -14.59 -0.94
CA SER A 174 -19.24 -15.06 -0.25
C SER A 174 -20.56 -14.76 -0.99
N LEU A 175 -20.64 -13.62 -1.68
CA LEU A 175 -21.85 -13.17 -2.38
C LEU A 175 -21.77 -13.40 -3.90
N GLN A 176 -20.62 -13.83 -4.42
CA GLN A 176 -20.29 -13.88 -5.86
C GLN A 176 -20.53 -12.55 -6.59
N GLU A 177 -20.63 -11.43 -5.86
CA GLU A 177 -20.96 -10.11 -6.38
C GLU A 177 -19.84 -9.11 -6.06
N LYS A 178 -19.45 -8.32 -7.06
CA LYS A 178 -18.51 -7.22 -6.86
C LYS A 178 -19.23 -6.04 -6.21
N LEU A 179 -18.60 -5.45 -5.18
CA LEU A 179 -19.08 -4.20 -4.61
C LEU A 179 -19.13 -3.09 -5.67
N GLU A 180 -20.18 -2.26 -5.62
CA GLU A 180 -20.27 -1.05 -6.45
C GLU A 180 -18.98 -0.21 -6.39
N ASP A 181 -18.49 0.17 -7.56
CA ASP A 181 -17.24 0.90 -7.73
C ASP A 181 -17.22 2.24 -6.96
N ARG A 182 -18.38 2.90 -6.90
CA ARG A 182 -18.58 4.17 -6.18
C ARG A 182 -18.38 4.01 -4.68
N LEU A 183 -18.97 2.98 -4.08
CA LEU A 183 -18.87 2.71 -2.64
C LEU A 183 -17.44 2.29 -2.28
N ARG A 184 -16.79 1.45 -3.10
CA ARG A 184 -15.38 1.08 -2.94
C ARG A 184 -14.50 2.34 -2.91
N LYS A 185 -14.62 3.22 -3.90
CA LYS A 185 -13.86 4.47 -3.98
C LYS A 185 -14.14 5.38 -2.78
N GLN A 186 -15.39 5.47 -2.32
CA GLN A 186 -15.75 6.27 -1.16
C GLN A 186 -15.05 5.79 0.13
N ILE A 187 -15.01 4.48 0.38
CA ILE A 187 -14.34 3.89 1.55
C ILE A 187 -12.84 4.16 1.50
N ILE A 188 -12.21 3.98 0.33
CA ILE A 188 -10.78 4.24 0.13
C ILE A 188 -10.45 5.72 0.39
N THR A 189 -11.20 6.64 -0.24
CA THR A 189 -10.96 8.09 -0.12
C THR A 189 -11.14 8.58 1.32
N ARG A 190 -12.20 8.13 2.01
CA ARG A 190 -12.42 8.47 3.43
C ARG A 190 -11.29 7.96 4.32
N THR A 191 -10.82 6.74 4.07
CA THR A 191 -9.71 6.15 4.82
C THR A 191 -8.41 6.92 4.57
N ALA A 192 -8.10 7.26 3.32
CA ALA A 192 -6.92 8.06 2.99
C ALA A 192 -6.97 9.45 3.65
N PHE A 193 -8.13 10.12 3.58
CA PHE A 193 -8.33 11.43 4.19
C PHE A 193 -8.17 11.39 5.73
N ALA A 194 -8.64 10.32 6.39
CA ALA A 194 -8.44 10.15 7.82
C ALA A 194 -6.95 10.04 8.19
N HIS A 195 -6.12 9.35 7.38
CA HIS A 195 -4.67 9.29 7.63
C HIS A 195 -3.99 10.63 7.39
N LEU A 196 -4.44 11.41 6.39
CA LEU A 196 -3.95 12.75 6.14
C LEU A 196 -4.20 13.69 7.33
N LEU A 197 -5.41 13.66 7.91
CA LEU A 197 -5.73 14.46 9.11
C LEU A 197 -4.86 14.10 10.31
N LEU A 198 -4.58 12.80 10.51
CA LEU A 198 -3.69 12.33 11.57
C LEU A 198 -2.23 12.76 11.34
N LEU A 199 -1.74 12.72 10.09
CA LEU A 199 -0.41 13.23 9.74
C LEU A 199 -0.29 14.72 10.06
N LEU A 200 -1.26 15.52 9.62
CA LEU A 200 -1.29 16.97 9.87
C LEU A 200 -1.29 17.26 11.37
N SER A 201 -2.09 16.53 12.14
CA SER A 201 -2.13 16.66 13.61
C SER A 201 -0.75 16.40 14.24
N GLY A 202 -0.05 15.35 13.80
CA GLY A 202 1.31 15.04 14.26
C GLY A 202 2.33 16.12 13.89
N LEU A 203 2.23 16.71 12.69
CA LEU A 203 3.07 17.84 12.27
C LEU A 203 2.84 19.09 13.13
N TYR A 204 1.58 19.37 13.50
CA TYR A 204 1.27 20.47 14.41
C TYR A 204 1.87 20.24 15.81
N LEU A 205 1.78 19.01 16.34
CA LEU A 205 2.42 18.68 17.63
C LEU A 205 3.95 18.88 17.58
N LEU A 206 4.59 18.50 16.47
CA LEU A 206 6.02 18.76 16.26
C LEU A 206 6.33 20.26 16.26
N MET A 207 5.50 21.06 15.57
CA MET A 207 5.65 22.52 15.54
C MET A 207 5.48 23.14 16.94
N ILE A 208 4.51 22.66 17.73
CA ILE A 208 4.31 23.07 19.13
C ILE A 208 5.55 22.74 19.97
N ALA A 209 6.09 21.52 19.84
CA ALA A 209 7.28 21.11 20.57
C ALA A 209 8.52 21.97 20.24
N TYR A 210 8.58 22.51 19.01
CA TYR A 210 9.67 23.38 18.57
C TYR A 210 9.44 24.86 18.90
N ALA A 211 8.19 25.31 18.89
CA ALA A 211 7.82 26.66 19.26
C ALA A 211 8.09 26.85 20.75
N ARG A 212 9.20 27.52 21.10
CA ARG A 212 9.53 27.93 22.47
C ARG A 212 8.60 29.05 22.99
N LYS A 213 7.36 29.09 22.52
CA LYS A 213 6.34 30.08 22.85
C LYS A 213 5.01 29.37 23.11
N PRO A 214 4.18 29.89 24.05
CA PRO A 214 2.84 29.37 24.24
C PRO A 214 2.05 29.52 22.95
N MET A 215 1.39 28.43 22.56
CA MET A 215 0.65 28.37 21.31
C MET A 215 -0.78 28.91 21.50
N PRO A 216 -1.36 29.55 20.47
CA PRO A 216 -2.71 30.08 20.57
C PRO A 216 -3.72 28.95 20.79
N VAL A 217 -4.72 29.19 21.64
CA VAL A 217 -5.78 28.22 21.96
C VAL A 217 -6.46 27.66 20.70
N GLY A 218 -6.60 28.50 19.66
CA GLY A 218 -7.15 28.08 18.37
C GLY A 218 -6.38 26.94 17.69
N LEU A 219 -5.07 26.82 17.89
CA LEU A 219 -4.27 25.73 17.33
C LEU A 219 -4.57 24.39 18.04
N TRP A 220 -4.74 24.42 19.36
CA TRP A 220 -5.13 23.22 20.12
C TRP A 220 -6.54 22.75 19.75
N LEU A 221 -7.48 23.68 19.55
CA LEU A 221 -8.82 23.36 19.05
C LEU A 221 -8.78 22.75 17.65
N LEU A 222 -7.94 23.28 16.75
CA LEU A 222 -7.77 22.74 15.41
C LEU A 222 -7.24 21.30 15.42
N ILE A 223 -6.23 21.02 16.24
CA ILE A 223 -5.68 19.65 16.40
C ILE A 223 -6.76 18.71 16.94
N ALA A 224 -7.50 19.12 17.98
CA ALA A 224 -8.58 18.32 18.54
C ALA A 224 -9.67 17.99 17.52
N LEU A 225 -10.06 18.98 16.69
CA LEU A 225 -11.00 18.79 15.59
C LEU A 225 -10.47 17.83 14.52
N GLN A 226 -9.21 17.97 14.11
CA GLN A 226 -8.59 17.09 13.09
C GLN A 226 -8.50 15.64 13.56
N VAL A 227 -8.05 15.42 14.80
CA VAL A 227 -8.00 14.08 15.40
C VAL A 227 -9.40 13.48 15.51
N SER A 228 -10.36 14.25 16.01
CA SER A 228 -11.76 13.80 16.16
C SER A 228 -12.38 13.44 14.80
N ALA A 229 -12.19 14.28 13.79
CA ALA A 229 -12.66 14.02 12.42
C ALA A 229 -11.99 12.78 11.81
N GLY A 230 -10.68 12.62 11.98
CA GLY A 230 -9.94 11.45 11.49
C GLY A 230 -10.41 10.14 12.14
N LEU A 231 -10.59 10.14 13.46
CA LEU A 231 -11.12 8.98 14.20
C LEU A 231 -12.58 8.69 13.82
N GLY A 232 -13.42 9.73 13.73
CA GLY A 232 -14.81 9.60 13.30
C GLY A 232 -14.95 8.99 11.91
N LEU A 233 -14.15 9.44 10.94
CA LEU A 233 -14.13 8.86 9.59
C LEU A 233 -13.68 7.40 9.61
N LYS A 234 -12.68 7.03 10.41
CA LYS A 234 -12.27 5.64 10.57
C LYS A 234 -13.37 4.78 11.18
N LEU A 235 -14.09 5.28 12.18
CA LEU A 235 -15.22 4.58 12.79
C LEU A 235 -16.38 4.40 11.81
N ILE A 236 -16.71 5.43 11.02
CA ILE A 236 -17.73 5.34 9.97
C ILE A 236 -17.31 4.29 8.94
N CYS A 237 -16.06 4.33 8.44
CA CYS A 237 -15.57 3.35 7.48
C CYS A 237 -15.60 1.93 8.08
N TRP A 238 -15.17 1.76 9.33
CA TRP A 238 -15.20 0.47 10.00
C TRP A 238 -16.63 -0.05 10.18
N LYS A 239 -17.58 0.80 10.58
CA LYS A 239 -18.99 0.44 10.72
C LYS A 239 -19.60 0.08 9.36
N GLN A 240 -19.36 0.88 8.32
CA GLN A 240 -19.76 0.54 6.95
C GLN A 240 -19.17 -0.80 6.54
N MET A 241 -17.88 -1.04 6.76
CA MET A 241 -17.25 -2.33 6.43
C MET A 241 -17.83 -3.51 7.23
N LYS A 242 -18.29 -3.28 8.46
CA LYS A 242 -18.94 -4.30 9.30
C LYS A 242 -20.38 -4.57 8.86
N GLU A 243 -21.12 -3.55 8.45
CA GLU A 243 -22.48 -3.68 7.91
C GLU A 243 -22.51 -4.29 6.49
N LEU A 244 -21.39 -4.21 5.77
CA LEU A 244 -21.21 -4.82 4.46
C LEU A 244 -20.84 -6.32 4.50
N GLY A 245 -20.64 -6.90 5.69
CA GLY A 245 -20.27 -8.31 5.91
C GLY A 245 -21.30 -9.04 6.76
#